data_AF-A0A1V3XVS5-F1
#
_entry.id   AF-A0A1V3XVS5-F1
#
_cell.length_a   1.000
_cell.length_b   1.000
_cell.length_c   1.000
_cell.angle_alpha   90.00
_cell.angle_beta   90.00
_cell.angle_gamma   90.00
#
_symmetry.space_group_name_H-M   'P 1'
#
loop_
_entity.id
_entity.type
_entity.pdbx_description
1 polymer ?
#
loop_
_entity_poly.entity_id
_entity_poly.type
_entity_poly.pdbx_seq_one_letter_code
_entity_poly.pdbx_strand_id
1 'polypeptide(L)'
;MATSTAADTPQPLGVDDDLELLTGQIEALKELGRCDEVDDGQTYDFSIRWGAALAGRLRRLVHYSCLGMLGEADERRFQSVCDELRSVSDLIERFDLARPRFTDTPSHPRWR
;
A
#
# COMPACT_ATOMS: atom_id res chain seq x y z
N MET A 1 22.94 -42.05 12.54
CA MET A 1 23.65 -40.97 11.84
C MET A 1 22.62 -39.94 11.39
N ALA A 2 22.99 -38.66 11.48
CA ALA A 2 22.10 -37.52 11.70
C ALA A 2 21.10 -37.22 10.57
N THR A 3 19.86 -36.94 10.96
CA THR A 3 18.89 -36.15 10.20
C THR A 3 19.34 -34.69 10.20
N SER A 4 19.90 -34.22 9.09
CA SER A 4 20.11 -32.79 8.87
C SER A 4 18.77 -32.16 8.49
N THR A 5 18.11 -31.56 9.47
CA THR A 5 17.09 -30.54 9.25
C THR A 5 17.79 -29.37 8.56
N ALA A 6 17.63 -29.24 7.24
CA ALA A 6 17.96 -28.00 6.56
C ALA A 6 17.14 -26.91 7.25
N ALA A 7 17.83 -25.95 7.86
CA ALA A 7 17.19 -24.79 8.45
C ALA A 7 16.39 -24.13 7.33
N ASP A 8 15.07 -24.23 7.42
CA ASP A 8 14.11 -23.59 6.54
C ASP A 8 14.28 -22.08 6.78
N THR A 9 15.24 -21.50 6.07
CA THR A 9 15.49 -20.07 6.13
C THR A 9 14.27 -19.47 5.46
N PRO A 10 13.42 -18.71 6.17
CA PRO A 10 12.20 -18.18 5.57
C PRO A 10 12.59 -17.44 4.30
N GLN A 11 12.14 -17.92 3.14
CA GLN A 11 12.35 -17.19 1.91
C GLN A 11 11.76 -15.80 2.12
N PRO A 12 12.48 -14.72 1.76
CA PRO A 12 11.95 -13.38 1.84
C PRO A 12 10.58 -13.34 1.17
N LEU A 13 9.57 -12.87 1.88
CA LEU A 13 8.24 -12.70 1.29
C LEU A 13 8.39 -11.73 0.12
N GLY A 14 8.03 -12.16 -1.08
CA GLY A 14 8.07 -11.32 -2.27
C GLY A 14 7.08 -10.16 -2.14
N VAL A 15 7.57 -9.02 -1.64
CA VAL A 15 6.80 -7.78 -1.45
C VAL A 15 7.26 -6.65 -2.36
N ASP A 16 8.32 -6.87 -3.13
CA ASP A 16 8.88 -5.87 -4.04
C ASP A 16 7.82 -5.35 -5.03
N ASP A 17 7.05 -6.24 -5.67
CA ASP A 17 5.96 -5.88 -6.57
C ASP A 17 4.86 -5.05 -5.89
N ASP A 18 4.58 -5.31 -4.60
CA ASP A 18 3.58 -4.56 -3.85
C ASP A 18 4.06 -3.14 -3.58
N LEU A 19 5.32 -3.01 -3.16
CA LEU A 19 5.96 -1.73 -2.86
C LEU A 19 6.13 -0.89 -4.13
N GLU A 20 6.55 -1.50 -5.22
CA GLU A 20 6.72 -0.83 -6.52
C GLU A 20 5.37 -0.30 -7.03
N LEU A 21 4.32 -1.14 -7.00
CA LEU A 21 3.00 -0.72 -7.45
C LEU A 21 2.44 0.41 -6.60
N LEU A 22 2.55 0.33 -5.27
CA LEU A 22 2.08 1.40 -4.37
C LEU A 22 2.84 2.70 -4.60
N THR A 23 4.17 2.62 -4.75
CA THR A 23 4.99 3.80 -5.06
C THR A 23 4.56 4.41 -6.39
N GLY A 24 4.32 3.59 -7.42
CA GLY A 24 3.82 4.05 -8.72
C GLY A 24 2.44 4.73 -8.63
N GLN A 25 1.53 4.24 -7.79
CA GLN A 25 0.22 4.89 -7.57
C GLN A 25 0.37 6.23 -6.85
N ILE A 26 1.28 6.34 -5.88
CA ILE A 26 1.58 7.61 -5.18
C ILE A 26 2.15 8.65 -6.15
N GLU A 27 3.11 8.26 -6.98
CA GLU A 27 3.69 9.16 -7.99
C GLU A 27 2.65 9.57 -9.02
N ALA A 28 1.81 8.64 -9.48
CA ALA A 28 0.70 8.97 -10.38
C ALA A 28 -0.31 9.95 -9.74
N LEU A 29 -0.58 9.84 -8.43
CA LEU A 29 -1.41 10.81 -7.70
C LEU A 29 -0.75 12.20 -7.64
N LYS A 30 0.56 12.25 -7.37
CA LYS A 30 1.32 13.51 -7.36
C LYS A 30 1.30 14.17 -8.73
N GLU A 31 1.48 13.42 -9.81
CA GLU A 31 1.38 13.96 -11.18
C GLU A 31 -0.04 14.45 -11.48
N LEU A 32 -1.07 13.70 -11.10
CA LEU A 32 -2.47 14.13 -11.24
C LEU A 32 -2.73 15.46 -10.52
N GLY A 33 -2.15 15.63 -9.32
CA GLY A 33 -2.26 16.84 -8.53
C GLY A 33 -1.61 18.08 -9.16
N ARG A 34 -0.65 17.89 -10.08
CA ARG A 34 0.02 18.97 -10.83
C ARG A 34 -0.73 19.38 -12.10
N CYS A 35 -1.70 18.59 -12.54
CA CYS A 35 -2.54 18.95 -13.68
C CYS A 35 -3.54 20.04 -13.27
N ASP A 36 -3.58 21.12 -14.05
CA ASP A 36 -4.52 22.23 -13.83
C ASP A 36 -5.96 21.81 -14.14
N GLU A 37 -6.14 20.97 -15.17
CA GLU A 37 -7.41 20.36 -15.55
C GLU A 37 -7.26 18.84 -15.58
N VAL A 38 -8.15 18.15 -14.87
CA VAL A 38 -8.27 16.69 -14.86
C VAL A 38 -9.73 16.38 -15.16
N ASP A 39 -9.98 15.56 -16.18
CA ASP A 39 -11.35 15.15 -16.53
C ASP A 39 -11.90 14.13 -15.52
N ASP A 40 -13.22 14.12 -15.36
CA ASP A 40 -13.93 13.22 -14.45
C ASP A 40 -13.64 11.74 -14.77
N GLY A 41 -13.49 11.39 -16.06
CA GLY A 41 -13.15 10.03 -16.47
C GLY A 41 -11.76 9.61 -16.01
N GLN A 42 -10.78 10.51 -16.08
CA GLN A 42 -9.42 10.24 -15.61
C GLN A 42 -9.37 10.08 -14.09
N THR A 43 -10.09 10.95 -13.36
CA THR A 43 -10.21 10.86 -11.90
C THR A 43 -10.89 9.55 -11.49
N TYR A 44 -11.96 9.17 -12.19
CA TYR A 44 -12.67 7.92 -11.95
C TYR A 44 -11.77 6.69 -12.15
N ASP A 45 -11.10 6.58 -13.30
CA ASP A 45 -10.20 5.47 -13.59
C ASP A 45 -9.04 5.38 -12.59
N PHE A 46 -8.52 6.53 -12.16
CA PHE A 46 -7.53 6.59 -11.09
C PHE A 46 -8.09 6.08 -9.77
N SER A 47 -9.29 6.50 -9.37
CA SER A 47 -9.93 6.09 -8.12
C SER A 47 -10.11 4.57 -8.01
N ILE A 48 -10.43 3.90 -9.12
CA ILE A 48 -10.58 2.44 -9.18
C ILE A 48 -9.24 1.75 -8.93
N ARG A 49 -8.18 2.17 -9.62
CA ARG A 49 -6.82 1.60 -9.46
C ARG A 49 -6.28 1.86 -8.05
N TRP A 50 -6.47 3.07 -7.56
CA TRP A 50 -6.10 3.48 -6.21
C TRP A 50 -6.79 2.60 -5.15
N GLY A 51 -8.12 2.47 -5.23
CA GLY A 51 -8.89 1.62 -4.32
C GLY A 51 -8.45 0.15 -4.34
N ALA A 52 -8.19 -0.40 -5.52
CA ALA A 52 -7.68 -1.76 -5.67
C ALA A 52 -6.28 -1.95 -5.05
N ALA A 53 -5.37 -0.99 -5.25
CA ALA A 53 -4.04 -1.01 -4.67
C ALA A 53 -4.10 -0.97 -3.13
N LEU A 54 -4.97 -0.13 -2.55
CA LEU A 54 -5.14 -0.05 -1.10
C LEU A 54 -5.78 -1.31 -0.50
N ALA A 55 -6.85 -1.82 -1.12
CA ALA A 55 -7.60 -2.97 -0.60
C ALA A 55 -6.82 -4.29 -0.71
N GLY A 56 -5.96 -4.43 -1.71
CA GLY A 56 -5.14 -5.62 -1.93
C GLY A 56 -3.73 -5.49 -1.37
N ARG A 57 -2.92 -4.64 -2.01
CA ARG A 57 -1.46 -4.58 -1.82
C ARG A 57 -1.11 -3.94 -0.50
N LEU A 58 -1.65 -2.74 -0.21
CA LEU A 58 -1.39 -2.06 1.07
C LEU A 58 -1.88 -2.91 2.25
N ARG A 59 -3.10 -3.45 2.19
CA ARG A 59 -3.64 -4.30 3.25
C ARG A 59 -2.74 -5.50 3.55
N ARG A 60 -2.20 -6.16 2.52
CA ARG A 60 -1.28 -7.29 2.69
C ARG A 60 0.02 -6.87 3.38
N LEU A 61 0.62 -5.75 2.98
CA LEU A 61 1.84 -5.25 3.61
C LEU A 61 1.63 -4.84 5.07
N VAL A 62 0.50 -4.17 5.36
CA VAL A 62 0.10 -3.85 6.74
C VAL A 62 -0.02 -5.12 7.58
N HIS A 63 -0.67 -6.15 7.05
CA HIS A 63 -0.80 -7.43 7.73
C HIS A 63 0.57 -8.06 8.03
N TYR A 64 1.47 -8.10 7.06
CA TYR A 64 2.82 -8.65 7.26
C TYR A 64 3.68 -7.83 8.24
N SER A 65 3.61 -6.50 8.17
CA SER A 65 4.30 -5.61 9.11
C SER A 65 3.76 -5.82 10.54
N CYS A 66 2.43 -5.89 10.72
CA CYS A 66 1.82 -6.18 12.03
C CYS A 66 2.24 -7.53 12.62
N LEU A 67 2.49 -8.53 11.78
CA LEU A 67 2.97 -9.85 12.19
C LEU A 67 4.50 -9.95 12.34
N GLY A 68 5.25 -8.88 12.03
CA GLY A 68 6.72 -8.90 12.03
C GLY A 68 7.31 -9.82 10.95
N MET A 69 6.58 -10.04 9.85
CA MET A 69 6.96 -10.94 8.77
C MET A 69 7.82 -10.27 7.68
N LEU A 70 7.90 -8.94 7.68
CA LEU A 70 8.78 -8.21 6.77
C LEU A 70 10.22 -8.23 7.30
N GLY A 71 11.18 -8.52 6.41
CA GLY A 71 12.59 -8.33 6.72
C GLY A 71 12.90 -6.86 6.97
N GLU A 72 14.00 -6.55 7.67
CA GLU A 72 14.35 -5.17 8.07
C GLU A 72 14.39 -4.19 6.88
N ALA A 73 14.91 -4.64 5.74
CA ALA A 73 14.97 -3.82 4.52
C ALA A 73 13.58 -3.55 3.93
N ASP A 74 12.68 -4.53 3.99
CA ASP A 74 11.31 -4.42 3.46
C ASP A 74 10.43 -3.59 4.39
N GLU A 75 10.60 -3.76 5.70
CA GLU A 75 9.93 -2.96 6.72
C GLU A 75 10.30 -1.47 6.56
N ARG A 76 11.58 -1.14 6.38
CA ARG A 76 12.00 0.24 6.09
C ARG A 76 11.36 0.81 4.83
N ARG A 77 11.34 0.04 3.74
CA ARG A 77 10.71 0.45 2.48
C ARG A 77 9.21 0.65 2.66
N PHE A 78 8.55 -0.25 3.38
CA PHE A 78 7.13 -0.16 3.68
C PHE A 78 6.78 1.07 4.53
N GLN A 79 7.57 1.38 5.57
CA GLN A 79 7.37 2.58 6.37
C GLN A 79 7.56 3.86 5.52
N SER A 80 8.53 3.89 4.60
CA SER A 80 8.67 5.00 3.66
C SER A 80 7.43 5.17 2.78
N VAL A 81 6.85 4.08 2.27
CA VAL A 81 5.59 4.13 1.50
C VAL A 81 4.44 4.66 2.37
N CYS A 82 4.38 4.29 3.66
CA CYS A 82 3.38 4.80 4.58
C CYS A 82 3.53 6.32 4.84
N ASP A 83 4.77 6.80 4.97
CA ASP A 83 5.05 8.24 5.11
C ASP A 83 4.66 9.02 3.85
N GLU A 84 4.96 8.47 2.68
CA GLU A 84 4.54 9.04 1.39
C GLU A 84 3.00 9.05 1.23
N LEU A 85 2.31 7.98 1.62
CA LEU A 85 0.85 7.95 1.63
C LEU A 85 0.24 9.01 2.58
N ARG A 86 0.90 9.30 3.70
CA ARG A 86 0.49 10.38 4.61
C ARG A 86 0.74 11.76 4.00
N SER A 87 1.86 11.93 3.29
CA SER A 87 2.24 13.22 2.68
C SER A 87 1.29 13.66 1.56
N VAL A 88 0.66 12.71 0.85
CA VAL A 88 -0.30 12.99 -0.22
C VAL A 88 -1.77 13.04 0.25
N SER A 89 -2.02 13.14 1.56
CA SER A 89 -3.38 13.16 2.12
C SER A 89 -4.26 14.27 1.57
N ASP A 90 -3.73 15.48 1.37
CA ASP A 90 -4.47 16.59 0.75
C ASP A 90 -4.92 16.26 -0.68
N LEU A 91 -4.12 15.52 -1.45
CA LEU A 91 -4.50 15.08 -2.80
C LEU A 91 -5.57 13.99 -2.75
N ILE A 92 -5.47 13.06 -1.79
CA ILE A 92 -6.49 12.04 -1.55
C ILE A 92 -7.84 12.69 -1.25
N GLU A 93 -7.85 13.77 -0.47
CA GLU A 93 -9.08 14.53 -0.18
C GLU A 93 -9.56 15.35 -1.38
N ARG A 94 -8.66 16.03 -2.09
CA ARG A 94 -8.99 16.83 -3.30
C ARG A 94 -9.68 16.00 -4.39
N PHE A 95 -9.25 14.76 -4.58
CA PHE A 95 -9.79 13.86 -5.61
C PHE A 95 -10.82 12.85 -5.06
N ASP A 96 -11.30 13.02 -3.83
CA ASP A 96 -12.26 12.12 -3.14
C ASP A 96 -11.89 10.63 -3.22
N LEU A 97 -10.62 10.32 -2.98
CA LEU A 97 -10.07 8.98 -3.09
C LEU A 97 -10.24 8.18 -1.80
N ALA A 98 -10.24 6.85 -1.94
CA ALA A 98 -10.22 5.95 -0.79
C ALA A 98 -9.00 6.23 0.11
N ARG A 99 -9.23 6.32 1.43
CA ARG A 99 -8.16 6.62 2.40
C ARG A 99 -7.33 5.37 2.75
N PRO A 100 -5.99 5.47 2.80
CA PRO A 100 -5.13 4.37 3.22
C PRO A 100 -5.40 4.01 4.69
N ARG A 101 -5.22 2.72 5.01
CA ARG A 101 -5.35 2.20 6.37
C ARG A 101 -4.04 1.52 6.74
N PHE A 102 -3.45 1.96 7.84
CA PHE A 102 -2.14 1.53 8.31
C PHE A 102 -2.22 0.54 9.49
N THR A 103 -3.39 -0.05 9.74
CA THR A 103 -3.58 -1.05 10.79
C THR A 103 -4.36 -2.23 10.25
N ASP A 104 -4.08 -3.44 10.75
CA ASP A 104 -4.79 -4.66 10.35
C ASP A 104 -6.14 -4.84 11.06
N THR A 105 -6.70 -3.76 11.62
CA THR A 105 -8.00 -3.83 12.28
C THR A 105 -9.09 -4.00 11.22
N PRO A 106 -9.91 -5.07 11.26
CA PRO A 106 -11.02 -5.21 10.35
C PRO A 106 -11.97 -4.03 10.55
N SER A 107 -12.29 -3.30 9.48
CA SER A 107 -13.40 -2.35 9.54
C SER A 107 -14.70 -3.13 9.58
N HIS A 108 -15.32 -3.22 10.74
CA HIS A 108 -16.73 -3.58 10.79
C HIS A 108 -17.52 -2.46 10.12
N PRO A 109 -18.30 -2.72 9.06
CA PRO A 109 -19.28 -1.74 8.62
C PRO A 109 -20.21 -1.46 9.79
N ARG A 110 -20.23 -0.21 10.27
CA ARG A 110 -21.28 0.26 11.17
C ARG A 110 -22.50 0.50 10.31
N TRP A 111 -23.31 -0.54 10.13
CA TRP A 111 -24.67 -0.38 9.64
C TRP A 111 -25.41 0.47 10.67
N ARG A 112 -25.74 1.71 10.29
CA ARG A 112 -26.67 2.58 11.02
C ARG A 112 -27.94 2.71 10.20
#